data_AF-A0A941P5E0-F1
#
_entry.id   AF-A0A941P5E0-F1
#
_cell.length_a   1.000
_cell.length_b   1.000
_cell.length_c   1.000
_cell.angle_alpha   90.00
_cell.angle_beta   90.00
_cell.angle_gamma   90.00
#
_symmetry.space_group_name_H-M   'P 1'
#
loop_
_entity.id
_entity.type
_entity.pdbx_description
1 polymer ?
#
loop_
_entity_poly.entity_id
_entity_poly.type
_entity_poly.pdbx_seq_one_letter_code
_entity_poly.pdbx_strand_id
1 'polypeptide(L)'
;MLLTLILFFLSAAAIYVACEFFVNGIEWFGRRLNLGATAVGSVLAAFGTALPESAVTFVAVVFGNTPAEKDIGVGAAMGGPLVLATLAYAVTGLALVFNRKRLGRDSCRLRVDHARMSRDQAAFLAVFVVKVALGLVAFAIKPWLGVLFLAAYGVYVWREIHDADTAPDEEALEPLKLRPSDAHPSLGWAGLQVALALVVIGFASRTFVAQLEAIGTALDWPPHLVALLLSPVATELPETMNALIWVRQGKERLALANISGAMMIQATIPSALGIFFTPWLFDGPLLASGIVT
;
A
#
# COMPACT_ATOMS: atom_id res chain seq x y z
N MET A 1 -2.14 -21.14 -18.69
CA MET A 1 -1.95 -21.23 -17.23
C MET A 1 -0.52 -20.98 -16.79
N LEU A 2 0.48 -21.76 -17.24
CA LEU A 2 1.88 -21.50 -16.86
C LEU A 2 2.33 -20.07 -17.23
N LEU A 3 2.10 -19.64 -18.49
CA LEU A 3 2.42 -18.29 -18.93
C LEU A 3 1.71 -17.21 -18.08
N THR A 4 0.44 -17.44 -17.74
CA THR A 4 -0.36 -16.55 -16.90
C THR A 4 0.27 -16.34 -15.54
N LEU A 5 0.69 -17.42 -14.88
CA LEU A 5 1.34 -17.34 -13.57
C LEU A 5 2.72 -16.68 -13.67
N ILE A 6 3.49 -16.97 -14.72
CA ILE A 6 4.78 -16.29 -14.96
C ILE A 6 4.58 -14.79 -15.12
N LEU A 7 3.62 -14.38 -15.96
CA LEU A 7 3.32 -12.96 -16.17
C LEU A 7 2.76 -12.30 -14.90
N PHE A 8 1.98 -13.03 -14.09
CA PHE A 8 1.46 -12.55 -12.81
C PHE A 8 2.61 -12.21 -11.85
N PHE A 9 3.53 -13.14 -11.60
CA PHE A 9 4.66 -12.90 -10.71
C PHE A 9 5.66 -11.89 -11.30
N LEU A 10 5.90 -11.92 -12.61
CA LEU A 10 6.81 -10.99 -13.27
C LEU A 10 6.27 -9.55 -13.22
N SER A 11 4.97 -9.36 -13.45
CA SER A 11 4.35 -8.03 -13.35
C SER A 11 4.31 -7.53 -11.91
N ALA A 12 4.00 -8.38 -10.93
CA ALA A 12 4.11 -8.04 -9.51
C ALA A 12 5.52 -7.55 -9.13
N ALA A 13 6.55 -8.30 -9.51
CA ALA A 13 7.94 -7.93 -9.26
C ALA A 13 8.32 -6.62 -9.99
N ALA A 14 7.86 -6.44 -11.22
CA ALA A 14 8.09 -5.22 -11.98
C ALA A 14 7.41 -4.00 -11.35
N ILE A 15 6.18 -4.13 -10.83
CA ILE A 15 5.49 -3.06 -10.09
C ILE A 15 6.31 -2.69 -8.86
N TYR A 16 6.71 -3.66 -8.06
CA TYR A 16 7.48 -3.43 -6.84
C TYR A 16 8.79 -2.67 -7.14
N VAL A 17 9.61 -3.20 -8.05
CA VAL A 17 10.89 -2.58 -8.41
C VAL A 17 10.67 -1.17 -8.99
N ALA A 18 9.67 -0.99 -9.84
CA ALA A 18 9.39 0.32 -10.41
C ALA A 18 8.89 1.32 -9.35
N CYS A 19 8.11 0.89 -8.36
CA CYS A 19 7.71 1.74 -7.24
C CYS A 19 8.93 2.18 -6.42
N GLU A 20 9.91 1.32 -6.17
CA GLU A 20 11.14 1.75 -5.49
C GLU A 20 11.93 2.81 -6.31
N PHE A 21 12.01 2.65 -7.63
CA PHE A 21 12.62 3.66 -8.51
C PHE A 21 11.82 4.97 -8.50
N PHE A 22 10.49 4.89 -8.48
CA PHE A 22 9.63 6.05 -8.39
C PHE A 22 9.87 6.83 -7.09
N VAL A 23 9.84 6.15 -5.94
CA VAL A 23 10.02 6.75 -4.61
C VAL A 23 11.39 7.41 -4.51
N ASN A 24 12.45 6.68 -4.84
CA ASN A 24 13.81 7.23 -4.85
C ASN A 24 13.94 8.45 -5.78
N GLY A 25 13.28 8.43 -6.94
CA GLY A 25 13.29 9.56 -7.87
C GLY A 25 12.55 10.78 -7.33
N ILE A 26 11.40 10.56 -6.69
CA ILE A 26 10.57 11.59 -6.06
C ILE A 26 11.26 12.21 -4.83
N GLU A 27 11.99 11.42 -4.03
CA GLU A 27 12.80 11.92 -2.92
C GLU A 27 13.90 12.86 -3.40
N TRP A 28 14.64 12.47 -4.45
CA TRP A 28 15.66 13.33 -5.07
C TRP A 28 15.04 14.60 -5.69
N PHE A 29 13.86 14.47 -6.30
CA PHE A 29 13.12 15.60 -6.83
C PHE A 29 12.74 16.58 -5.72
N GLY A 30 12.22 16.08 -4.59
CA GLY A 30 11.87 16.89 -3.42
C GLY A 30 13.08 17.58 -2.79
N ARG A 31 14.21 16.86 -2.64
CA ARG A 31 15.47 17.43 -2.14
C ARG A 31 15.96 18.59 -3.00
N ARG A 32 15.88 18.46 -4.33
CA ARG A 32 16.32 19.50 -5.27
C ARG A 32 15.42 20.74 -5.27
N LEU A 33 14.16 20.58 -4.89
CA LEU A 33 13.21 21.68 -4.72
C LEU A 33 13.23 22.28 -3.31
N ASN A 34 14.13 21.82 -2.42
CA ASN A 34 14.17 22.19 -1.00
C ASN A 34 12.81 22.01 -0.31
N LEU A 35 12.05 20.98 -0.69
CA LEU A 35 10.90 20.54 0.10
C LEU A 35 11.46 20.03 1.44
N GLY A 36 10.92 20.50 2.56
CA GLY A 36 11.46 20.20 3.88
C GLY A 36 11.68 18.70 4.10
N ALA A 37 12.78 18.32 4.76
CA ALA A 37 13.20 16.93 4.95
C ALA A 37 12.08 16.04 5.52
N THR A 38 11.27 16.58 6.44
CA THR A 38 10.10 15.90 7.02
C THR A 38 9.03 15.57 5.98
N ALA A 39 8.74 16.48 5.04
CA ALA A 39 7.74 16.27 4.00
C ALA A 39 8.20 15.25 2.96
N VAL A 40 9.50 15.22 2.66
CA VAL A 40 10.08 14.26 1.71
C VAL A 40 10.18 12.88 2.34
N GLY A 41 10.76 12.77 3.54
CA GLY A 41 11.02 11.49 4.19
C GLY A 41 9.77 10.77 4.71
N SER A 42 8.85 11.46 5.39
CA SER A 42 7.71 10.78 6.02
C SER A 42 6.57 10.48 5.04
N VAL A 43 6.27 11.42 4.14
CA VAL A 43 5.11 11.32 3.23
C VAL A 43 5.44 10.48 2.01
N LEU A 44 6.61 10.71 1.38
CA LEU A 44 6.96 10.03 0.14
C LEU A 44 7.34 8.57 0.40
N ALA A 45 8.00 8.28 1.53
CA ALA A 45 8.28 6.90 1.93
C ALA A 45 7.00 6.13 2.26
N ALA A 46 6.08 6.71 3.04
CA ALA A 46 4.81 6.08 3.37
C ALA A 46 3.94 5.88 2.12
N PHE A 47 3.84 6.88 1.24
CA PHE A 47 3.17 6.74 -0.04
C PHE A 47 3.83 5.64 -0.90
N GLY A 48 5.15 5.55 -0.84
CA GLY A 48 5.96 4.60 -1.59
C GLY A 48 5.63 3.12 -1.38
N THR A 49 5.28 2.73 -0.16
CA THR A 49 4.92 1.35 0.17
C THR A 49 3.49 1.00 -0.26
N ALA A 50 2.58 1.98 -0.28
CA ALA A 50 1.20 1.78 -0.73
C ALA A 50 1.00 2.01 -2.24
N LEU A 51 2.06 2.41 -2.95
CA LEU A 51 2.02 2.66 -4.39
C LEU A 51 1.67 1.42 -5.23
N PRO A 52 2.23 0.21 -4.98
CA PRO A 52 1.89 -0.98 -5.75
C PRO A 52 0.37 -1.23 -5.78
N GLU A 53 -0.26 -1.26 -4.60
CA GLU A 53 -1.69 -1.49 -4.45
C GLU A 53 -2.54 -0.36 -5.08
N SER A 54 -2.11 0.88 -4.86
CA SER A 54 -2.78 2.06 -5.45
C SER A 54 -2.68 2.07 -6.97
N ALA A 55 -1.56 1.64 -7.55
CA ALA A 55 -1.34 1.56 -8.98
C ALA A 55 -2.18 0.46 -9.63
N VAL A 56 -2.22 -0.73 -9.02
CA VAL A 56 -3.09 -1.83 -9.47
C VAL A 56 -4.55 -1.39 -9.44
N THR A 57 -5.00 -0.82 -8.30
CA THR A 57 -6.36 -0.31 -8.15
C THR A 57 -6.66 0.76 -9.19
N PHE A 58 -5.79 1.77 -9.34
CA PHE A 58 -5.96 2.86 -10.31
C PHE A 58 -6.12 2.33 -11.73
N VAL A 59 -5.20 1.47 -12.18
CA VAL A 59 -5.22 0.94 -13.54
C VAL A 59 -6.46 0.09 -13.78
N ALA A 60 -6.85 -0.73 -12.82
CA ALA A 60 -8.05 -1.54 -12.87
C ALA A 60 -9.34 -0.69 -12.99
N VAL A 61 -9.53 0.31 -12.12
CA VAL A 61 -10.79 1.06 -12.07
C VAL A 61 -10.90 2.16 -13.14
N VAL A 62 -9.78 2.76 -13.54
CA VAL A 62 -9.75 3.87 -14.52
C VAL A 62 -9.58 3.37 -15.95
N PHE A 63 -8.64 2.44 -16.18
CA PHE A 63 -8.29 1.95 -17.51
C PHE A 63 -8.83 0.55 -17.82
N GLY A 64 -9.51 -0.08 -16.85
CA GLY A 64 -10.20 -1.36 -17.06
C GLY A 64 -11.30 -1.22 -18.10
N ASN A 65 -11.24 -2.07 -19.12
CA ASN A 65 -12.16 -2.11 -20.24
C ASN A 65 -13.32 -3.09 -20.00
N THR A 66 -13.14 -4.04 -19.09
CA THR A 66 -14.18 -5.00 -18.71
C THR A 66 -14.74 -4.67 -17.31
N PRO A 67 -16.00 -5.05 -17.02
CA PRO A 67 -16.52 -5.00 -15.65
C PRO A 67 -15.67 -5.80 -14.67
N ALA A 68 -15.13 -6.95 -15.11
CA ALA A 68 -14.26 -7.80 -14.32
C ALA A 68 -12.96 -7.11 -13.90
N GLU A 69 -12.33 -6.33 -14.78
CA GLU A 69 -11.14 -5.54 -14.43
C GLU A 69 -11.47 -4.47 -13.37
N LYS A 70 -12.63 -3.82 -13.46
CA LYS A 70 -13.04 -2.84 -12.45
C LYS A 70 -13.34 -3.48 -11.10
N ASP A 71 -13.99 -4.65 -11.13
CA ASP A 71 -14.26 -5.47 -9.96
C ASP A 71 -12.94 -5.96 -9.31
N ILE A 72 -11.93 -6.31 -10.12
CA ILE A 72 -10.58 -6.59 -9.62
C ILE A 72 -10.01 -5.38 -8.87
N GLY A 73 -10.20 -4.16 -9.37
CA GLY A 73 -9.76 -2.95 -8.70
C GLY A 73 -10.43 -2.73 -7.33
N VAL A 74 -11.73 -3.01 -7.22
CA VAL A 74 -12.45 -2.95 -5.93
C VAL A 74 -11.96 -4.05 -4.98
N GLY A 75 -11.74 -5.26 -5.50
CA GLY A 75 -11.22 -6.39 -4.74
C GLY A 75 -9.81 -6.15 -4.21
N ALA A 76 -8.91 -5.57 -5.01
CA ALA A 76 -7.59 -5.13 -4.58
C ALA A 76 -7.73 -4.11 -3.44
N ALA A 77 -8.47 -3.01 -3.65
CA ALA A 77 -8.67 -1.98 -2.63
C ALA A 77 -9.19 -2.52 -1.29
N MET A 78 -9.95 -3.62 -1.26
CA MET A 78 -10.39 -4.30 -0.02
C MET A 78 -9.38 -5.33 0.52
N GLY A 79 -8.59 -5.95 -0.35
CA GLY A 79 -7.69 -7.03 -0.01
C GLY A 79 -6.45 -6.60 0.78
N GLY A 80 -5.86 -5.43 0.47
CA GLY A 80 -4.72 -4.90 1.23
C GLY A 80 -4.97 -4.86 2.74
N PRO A 81 -6.02 -4.14 3.21
CA PRO A 81 -6.37 -4.08 4.62
C PRO A 81 -6.63 -5.45 5.24
N LEU A 82 -7.29 -6.36 4.51
CA LEU A 82 -7.55 -7.72 4.95
C LEU A 82 -6.24 -8.47 5.24
N VAL A 83 -5.28 -8.45 4.31
CA VAL A 83 -4.01 -9.16 4.47
C VAL A 83 -3.13 -8.53 5.54
N LEU A 84 -3.12 -7.20 5.66
CA LEU A 84 -2.39 -6.53 6.73
C LEU A 84 -2.97 -6.83 8.12
N ALA A 85 -4.30 -6.70 8.27
CA ALA A 85 -4.99 -6.93 9.54
C ALA A 85 -4.88 -8.38 10.01
N THR A 86 -4.86 -9.34 9.08
CA THR A 86 -4.82 -10.77 9.38
C THR A 86 -3.41 -11.35 9.31
N LEU A 87 -2.89 -11.52 8.10
CA LEU A 87 -1.65 -12.24 7.83
C LEU A 87 -0.43 -11.48 8.32
N ALA A 88 -0.31 -10.18 8.01
CA ALA A 88 0.87 -9.41 8.37
C ALA A 88 1.03 -9.29 9.90
N TYR A 89 -0.04 -8.96 10.63
CA TYR A 89 0.00 -8.97 12.10
C TYR A 89 0.23 -10.36 12.68
N ALA A 90 -0.41 -11.41 12.17
CA ALA A 90 -0.19 -12.78 12.65
C ALA A 90 1.26 -13.21 12.48
N VAL A 91 1.83 -13.00 11.29
CA VAL A 91 3.22 -13.37 10.95
C VAL A 91 4.21 -12.53 11.77
N THR A 92 3.96 -11.23 11.95
CA THR A 92 4.77 -10.35 12.80
C THR A 92 4.72 -10.79 14.26
N GLY A 93 3.53 -11.12 14.78
CA GLY A 93 3.34 -11.64 16.14
C GLY A 93 4.06 -12.96 16.38
N LEU A 94 3.97 -13.91 15.44
CA LEU A 94 4.71 -15.17 15.48
C LEU A 94 6.23 -14.93 15.46
N ALA A 95 6.70 -14.02 14.61
CA ALA A 95 8.11 -13.68 14.56
C ALA A 95 8.62 -13.05 15.86
N LEU A 96 7.81 -12.23 16.54
CA LEU A 96 8.16 -11.68 17.86
C LEU A 96 8.29 -12.79 18.91
N VAL A 97 7.37 -13.76 18.91
CA VAL A 97 7.40 -14.91 19.82
C VAL A 97 8.63 -15.78 19.56
N PHE A 98 8.91 -16.13 18.30
CA PHE A 98 10.02 -17.00 17.95
C PHE A 98 11.39 -16.34 18.12
N ASN A 99 11.50 -15.02 17.90
CA ASN A 99 12.76 -14.29 18.11
C ASN A 99 12.98 -13.86 19.56
N ARG A 100 12.03 -14.09 20.49
CA ARG A 100 12.11 -13.63 21.89
C ARG A 100 13.42 -14.02 22.59
N LYS A 101 13.81 -15.29 22.51
CA LYS A 101 15.06 -15.79 23.13
C LYS A 101 16.30 -15.17 22.50
N ARG A 102 16.31 -15.07 21.17
CA ARG A 102 17.40 -14.46 20.40
C ARG A 102 17.59 -12.98 20.74
N LEU A 103 16.49 -12.27 21.00
CA LEU A 103 16.48 -10.86 21.36
C LEU A 103 16.69 -10.61 22.86
N GLY A 104 16.95 -11.65 23.67
CA GLY A 104 17.21 -11.51 25.11
C GLY A 104 16.02 -10.96 25.90
N ARG A 105 14.77 -11.27 25.51
CA ARG A 105 13.57 -10.70 26.13
C ARG A 105 12.93 -11.61 27.17
N ASP A 106 12.86 -11.12 28.40
CA ASP A 106 12.24 -11.83 29.52
C ASP A 106 10.70 -11.85 29.48
N SER A 107 10.06 -10.95 28.73
CA SER A 107 8.60 -10.88 28.61
C SER A 107 8.13 -10.68 27.17
N CYS A 108 6.86 -11.01 26.90
CA CYS A 108 6.20 -10.70 25.62
C CYS A 108 5.63 -9.27 25.55
N ARG A 109 5.95 -8.40 26.52
CA ARG A 109 5.50 -7.01 26.49
C ARG A 109 6.34 -6.24 25.48
N LEU A 110 5.68 -5.67 24.48
CA LEU A 110 6.30 -4.84 23.48
C LEU A 110 6.48 -3.44 24.06
N ARG A 111 7.68 -2.86 23.90
CA ARG A 111 7.95 -1.47 24.29
C ARG A 111 7.59 -0.55 23.13
N VAL A 112 6.29 -0.35 22.94
CA VAL A 112 5.73 0.45 21.85
C VAL A 112 4.85 1.53 22.46
N ASP A 113 4.73 2.67 21.80
CA ASP A 113 3.74 3.67 22.18
C ASP A 113 2.33 3.14 21.87
N HIS A 114 1.75 2.47 22.87
CA HIS A 114 0.42 1.89 22.79
C HIS A 114 -0.67 2.94 22.57
N ALA A 115 -0.47 4.16 23.08
CA ALA A 115 -1.45 5.23 22.92
C ALA A 115 -1.47 5.72 21.47
N ARG A 116 -0.30 5.96 20.87
CA ARG A 116 -0.20 6.32 19.44
C ARG A 116 -0.77 5.23 18.54
N MET A 117 -0.31 4.00 18.70
CA MET A 117 -0.76 2.88 17.89
C MET A 117 -2.29 2.67 18.02
N SER A 118 -2.85 2.77 19.22
CA SER A 118 -4.30 2.67 19.42
C SER A 118 -5.08 3.79 18.70
N ARG A 119 -4.55 5.02 18.65
CA ARG A 119 -5.19 6.13 17.93
C ARG A 119 -5.16 5.90 16.43
N ASP A 120 -4.03 5.44 15.89
CA ASP A 120 -3.87 5.19 14.45
C ASP A 120 -4.81 4.07 13.99
N GLN A 121 -4.89 2.99 14.78
CA GLN A 121 -5.82 1.88 14.54
C GLN A 121 -7.29 2.30 14.66
N ALA A 122 -7.64 3.12 15.65
CA ALA A 122 -9.00 3.63 15.79
C ALA A 122 -9.39 4.55 14.62
N ALA A 123 -8.45 5.38 14.14
CA ALA A 123 -8.65 6.23 12.98
C ALA A 123 -8.83 5.39 11.70
N PHE A 124 -7.99 4.38 11.50
CA PHE A 124 -8.12 3.40 10.41
C PHE A 124 -9.50 2.73 10.47
N LEU A 125 -9.89 2.19 11.62
CA LEU A 125 -11.16 1.49 11.79
C LEU A 125 -12.35 2.41 11.49
N ALA A 126 -12.31 3.67 11.93
CA ALA A 126 -13.37 4.63 11.64
C ALA A 126 -13.52 4.87 10.12
N VAL A 127 -12.41 5.08 9.41
CA VAL A 127 -12.41 5.25 7.94
C VAL A 127 -12.87 3.96 7.25
N PHE A 128 -12.41 2.81 7.73
CA PHE A 128 -12.73 1.50 7.18
C PHE A 128 -14.21 1.12 7.36
N VAL A 129 -14.81 1.43 8.51
CA VAL A 129 -16.27 1.25 8.72
C VAL A 129 -17.07 2.11 7.74
N VAL A 130 -16.67 3.37 7.52
CA VAL A 130 -17.31 4.22 6.51
C VAL A 130 -17.14 3.63 5.11
N LYS A 131 -15.93 3.17 4.77
CA LYS A 131 -15.61 2.51 3.50
C LYS A 131 -16.54 1.32 3.20
N VAL A 132 -16.74 0.44 4.19
CA VAL A 132 -17.62 -0.73 4.09
C VAL A 132 -19.09 -0.30 4.03
N ALA A 133 -19.51 0.66 4.85
CA ALA A 133 -20.88 1.18 4.85
C ALA A 133 -21.27 1.77 3.49
N LEU A 134 -20.36 2.49 2.82
CA LEU A 134 -20.59 3.00 1.45
C LEU A 134 -20.72 1.88 0.41
N GLY A 135 -20.09 0.72 0.65
CA GLY A 135 -20.24 -0.48 -0.16
C GLY A 135 -21.66 -1.08 -0.11
N LEU A 136 -22.42 -0.81 0.96
CA LEU A 136 -23.74 -1.39 1.20
C LEU A 136 -24.91 -0.60 0.60
N VAL A 137 -24.68 0.66 0.22
CA VAL A 137 -25.76 1.58 -0.22
C VAL A 137 -25.48 2.13 -1.61
N ALA A 138 -26.51 2.26 -2.46
CA ALA A 138 -26.38 2.86 -3.79
C ALA A 138 -27.00 4.27 -3.80
N PHE A 139 -26.22 5.29 -4.17
CA PHE A 139 -26.72 6.66 -4.35
C PHE A 139 -25.82 7.49 -5.28
N ALA A 140 -26.40 8.52 -5.91
CA ALA A 140 -25.77 9.23 -7.03
C ALA A 140 -24.53 10.08 -6.65
N ILE A 141 -24.48 10.61 -5.42
CA ILE A 141 -23.40 11.51 -4.97
C ILE A 141 -22.17 10.71 -4.48
N LYS A 142 -22.24 9.38 -4.45
CA LYS A 142 -21.20 8.51 -3.88
C LYS A 142 -19.78 8.81 -4.41
N PRO A 143 -19.54 9.05 -5.72
CA PRO A 143 -18.18 9.33 -6.20
C PRO A 143 -17.51 10.52 -5.52
N TRP A 144 -18.27 11.56 -5.15
CA TRP A 144 -17.70 12.73 -4.45
C TRP A 144 -17.16 12.41 -3.06
N LEU A 145 -17.61 11.31 -2.45
CA LEU A 145 -17.06 10.85 -1.18
C LEU A 145 -15.62 10.35 -1.32
N GLY A 146 -15.13 10.04 -2.52
CA GLY A 146 -13.70 9.79 -2.74
C GLY A 146 -12.83 10.98 -2.28
N VAL A 147 -13.31 12.21 -2.42
CA VAL A 147 -12.62 13.43 -1.93
C VAL A 147 -12.50 13.41 -0.42
N LEU A 148 -13.52 12.90 0.29
CA LEU A 148 -13.50 12.76 1.75
C LEU A 148 -12.42 11.78 2.21
N PHE A 149 -12.21 10.67 1.50
CA PHE A 149 -11.14 9.71 1.79
C PHE A 149 -9.74 10.32 1.55
N LEU A 150 -9.57 11.07 0.45
CA LEU A 150 -8.32 11.79 0.21
C LEU A 150 -8.07 12.88 1.26
N ALA A 151 -9.11 13.59 1.69
CA ALA A 151 -9.03 14.57 2.77
C ALA A 151 -8.66 13.92 4.11
N ALA A 152 -9.25 12.76 4.43
CA ALA A 152 -8.91 11.98 5.62
C ALA A 152 -7.44 11.57 5.62
N TYR A 153 -6.93 11.12 4.47
CA TYR A 153 -5.50 10.83 4.30
C TYR A 153 -4.63 12.09 4.45
N GLY A 154 -5.04 13.21 3.86
CA GLY A 154 -4.34 14.50 4.01
C GLY A 154 -4.25 14.95 5.46
N VAL A 155 -5.32 14.77 6.25
CA VAL A 155 -5.33 15.05 7.69
C VAL A 155 -4.40 14.10 8.45
N TYR A 156 -4.40 12.80 8.11
CA TYR A 156 -3.49 11.82 8.70
C TYR A 156 -2.02 12.21 8.45
N VAL A 157 -1.66 12.48 7.20
CA VAL A 157 -0.32 12.93 6.80
C VAL A 157 0.05 14.24 7.49
N TRP A 158 -0.86 15.22 7.53
CA TRP A 158 -0.60 16.49 8.18
C TRP A 158 -0.29 16.32 9.67
N ARG A 159 -1.03 15.44 10.37
CA ARG A 159 -0.75 15.08 11.77
C ARG A 159 0.60 14.38 11.91
N GLU A 160 0.91 13.44 11.01
CA GLU A 160 2.17 12.69 11.05
C GLU A 160 3.41 13.58 10.87
N ILE A 161 3.31 14.59 10.00
CA ILE A 161 4.40 15.57 9.77
C ILE A 161 4.55 16.53 10.95
N HIS A 162 3.46 16.90 11.63
CA HIS A 162 3.48 17.86 12.74
C HIS A 162 3.77 17.22 14.10
N ASP A 163 3.83 15.89 14.18
CA ASP A 163 4.25 15.18 15.38
C ASP A 163 5.78 15.34 15.53
N ALA A 164 6.24 16.00 16.60
CA ALA A 164 7.66 16.36 16.76
C ALA A 164 8.61 15.16 16.93
N ASP A 165 8.06 13.97 17.21
CA ASP A 165 8.79 12.71 17.43
C ASP A 165 9.02 11.87 16.14
N THR A 166 8.56 12.35 14.98
CA THR A 166 8.69 11.66 13.68
C THR A 166 9.62 12.37 12.69
N ALA A 167 10.29 13.46 13.10
CA ALA A 167 11.34 14.06 12.28
C ALA A 167 12.40 12.98 11.99
N PRO A 168 12.55 12.54 10.73
CA PRO A 168 13.68 11.71 10.39
C PRO A 168 14.93 12.53 10.72
N ASP A 169 15.91 11.93 11.40
CA ASP A 169 17.28 12.43 11.27
C ASP A 169 17.54 12.66 9.77
N GLU A 170 18.33 13.66 9.38
CA GLU A 170 18.69 13.87 7.96
C GLU A 170 19.42 12.62 7.43
N GLU A 171 18.67 11.58 7.06
CA GLU A 171 19.18 10.35 6.50
C GLU A 171 19.65 10.68 5.09
N ALA A 172 20.89 10.31 4.81
CA ALA A 172 21.45 10.45 3.49
C ALA A 172 20.58 9.65 2.51
N LEU A 173 19.93 10.35 1.57
CA LEU A 173 19.16 9.70 0.52
C LEU A 173 20.00 8.65 -0.19
N GLU A 174 19.38 7.51 -0.48
CA GLU A 174 20.00 6.50 -1.33
C GLU A 174 20.40 7.10 -2.69
N PRO A 175 21.55 6.72 -3.26
CA PRO A 175 21.95 7.17 -4.58
C PRO A 175 20.84 6.97 -5.61
N LEU A 176 20.70 7.90 -6.56
CA LEU A 176 19.67 7.79 -7.59
C LEU A 176 19.84 6.46 -8.36
N LYS A 177 18.82 5.61 -8.38
CA LYS A 177 18.93 4.25 -8.92
C LYS A 177 19.36 4.19 -10.40
N LEU A 178 18.93 5.14 -11.23
CA LEU A 178 19.39 5.25 -12.63
C LEU A 178 20.84 5.73 -12.77
N ARG A 179 21.37 6.43 -11.77
CA ARG A 179 22.72 7.02 -11.82
C ARG A 179 23.43 6.92 -10.46
N PRO A 180 23.75 5.70 -10.00
CA PRO A 180 24.22 5.46 -8.63
C PRO A 180 25.58 6.09 -8.33
N SER A 181 26.40 6.37 -9.36
CA SER A 181 27.71 7.01 -9.20
C SER A 181 27.65 8.54 -9.07
N ASP A 182 26.49 9.16 -9.32
CA ASP A 182 26.34 10.62 -9.22
C ASP A 182 25.80 10.97 -7.83
N ALA A 183 26.65 11.52 -6.97
CA ALA A 183 26.28 11.92 -5.62
C ALA A 183 25.29 13.10 -5.58
N HIS A 184 25.18 13.86 -6.68
CA HIS A 184 24.31 15.02 -6.79
C HIS A 184 23.59 15.00 -8.14
N PRO A 185 22.65 14.07 -8.35
CA PRO A 185 21.90 13.96 -9.60
C PRO A 185 21.12 15.24 -9.87
N SER A 186 21.11 15.69 -11.13
CA SER A 186 20.32 16.86 -11.55
C SER A 186 18.82 16.57 -11.49
N LEU A 187 17.99 17.62 -11.40
CA LEU A 187 16.53 17.50 -11.42
C LEU A 187 16.01 16.74 -12.66
N GLY A 188 16.66 16.90 -13.82
CA GLY A 188 16.28 16.20 -15.05
C GLY A 188 16.45 14.67 -14.96
N TRP A 189 17.49 14.20 -14.28
CA TRP A 189 17.72 12.76 -14.06
C TRP A 189 16.70 12.17 -13.09
N ALA A 190 16.39 12.89 -12.00
CA ALA A 190 15.33 12.49 -11.08
C ALA A 190 13.97 12.44 -11.79
N GLY A 191 13.64 13.47 -12.58
CA GLY A 191 12.42 13.52 -13.39
C GLY A 191 12.33 12.41 -14.43
N LEU A 192 13.43 12.08 -15.11
CA LEU A 192 13.49 10.96 -16.05
C LEU A 192 13.25 9.61 -15.36
N GLN A 193 13.84 9.40 -14.18
CA GLN A 193 13.60 8.19 -13.38
C GLN A 193 12.14 8.04 -13.01
N VAL A 194 11.52 9.11 -12.50
CA VAL A 194 10.10 9.14 -12.14
C VAL A 194 9.22 8.82 -13.36
N ALA A 195 9.49 9.47 -14.50
CA ALA A 195 8.74 9.23 -15.73
C ALA A 195 8.85 7.78 -16.22
N LEU A 196 10.08 7.23 -16.26
CA LEU A 196 10.31 5.85 -16.66
C LEU A 196 9.64 4.86 -15.71
N ALA A 197 9.74 5.11 -14.40
CA ALA A 197 9.10 4.29 -13.38
C ALA A 197 7.57 4.28 -13.54
N LEU A 198 6.94 5.43 -13.78
CA LEU A 198 5.50 5.51 -14.03
C LEU A 198 5.06 4.73 -15.27
N VAL A 199 5.84 4.76 -16.35
CA VAL A 199 5.57 3.97 -17.56
C VAL A 199 5.60 2.47 -17.25
N VAL A 200 6.62 2.01 -16.51
CA VAL A 200 6.75 0.61 -16.10
C VAL A 200 5.60 0.22 -15.16
N ILE A 201 5.28 1.04 -14.15
CA ILE A 201 4.16 0.81 -13.22
C ILE A 201 2.86 0.65 -14.00
N GLY A 202 2.56 1.54 -14.95
CA GLY A 202 1.33 1.47 -15.74
C GLY A 202 1.23 0.20 -16.58
N PHE A 203 2.30 -0.16 -17.30
CA PHE A 203 2.31 -1.37 -18.13
C PHE A 203 2.26 -2.66 -17.28
N ALA A 204 3.04 -2.71 -16.20
CA ALA A 204 3.08 -3.85 -15.31
C ALA A 204 1.75 -4.04 -14.56
N SER A 205 1.15 -2.97 -14.04
CA SER A 205 -0.17 -3.00 -13.39
C SER A 205 -1.27 -3.48 -14.35
N ARG A 206 -1.25 -3.01 -15.61
CA ARG A 206 -2.20 -3.49 -16.63
C ARG A 206 -2.04 -4.98 -16.90
N THR A 207 -0.80 -5.44 -17.02
CA THR A 207 -0.48 -6.86 -17.23
C THR A 207 -0.94 -7.69 -16.03
N PHE A 208 -0.71 -7.19 -14.82
CA PHE A 208 -1.08 -7.83 -13.56
C PHE A 208 -2.59 -8.00 -13.43
N VAL A 209 -3.37 -6.95 -13.68
CA VAL A 209 -4.85 -6.98 -13.68
C VAL A 209 -5.38 -7.98 -14.71
N ALA A 210 -4.82 -7.98 -15.93
CA ALA A 210 -5.19 -8.95 -16.96
C ALA A 210 -4.87 -10.40 -16.55
N GLN A 211 -3.78 -10.63 -15.79
CA GLN A 211 -3.48 -11.97 -15.28
C GLN A 211 -4.43 -12.38 -14.14
N LEU A 212 -4.86 -11.45 -13.27
CA LEU A 212 -5.89 -11.73 -12.28
C LEU A 212 -7.20 -12.17 -12.96
N GLU A 213 -7.64 -11.45 -14.00
CA GLU A 213 -8.83 -11.84 -14.77
C GLU A 213 -8.66 -13.21 -15.45
N ALA A 214 -7.49 -13.47 -16.05
CA ALA A 214 -7.19 -14.77 -16.67
C ALA A 214 -7.14 -15.92 -15.66
N ILE A 215 -6.67 -15.67 -14.43
CA ILE A 215 -6.71 -16.66 -13.33
C ILE A 215 -8.16 -16.89 -12.89
N GLY A 216 -8.94 -15.82 -12.73
CA GLY A 216 -10.35 -15.91 -12.34
C GLY A 216 -11.19 -16.71 -13.33
N THR A 217 -11.05 -16.43 -14.62
CA THR A 217 -11.74 -17.18 -15.69
C THR A 217 -11.32 -18.65 -15.74
N ALA A 218 -10.05 -18.97 -15.48
CA ALA A 218 -9.57 -20.35 -15.47
C ALA A 218 -10.03 -21.15 -14.23
N LEU A 219 -10.22 -20.48 -13.09
CA LEU A 219 -10.70 -21.08 -11.85
C LEU A 219 -12.23 -21.02 -11.68
N ASP A 220 -12.92 -20.34 -12.60
CA ASP A 220 -14.34 -19.98 -12.50
C ASP A 220 -14.67 -19.22 -11.21
N TRP A 221 -13.78 -18.30 -10.83
CA TRP A 221 -13.90 -17.49 -9.62
C TRP A 221 -14.36 -16.06 -9.95
N PRO A 222 -15.22 -15.45 -9.10
CA PRO A 222 -15.61 -14.06 -9.24
C PRO A 222 -14.38 -13.12 -9.24
N PRO A 223 -14.32 -12.09 -10.11
CA PRO A 223 -13.16 -11.19 -10.20
C PRO A 223 -12.80 -10.51 -8.86
N HIS A 224 -13.81 -10.06 -8.10
CA HIS A 224 -13.62 -9.52 -6.74
C HIS A 224 -12.89 -10.50 -5.82
N LEU A 225 -13.27 -11.79 -5.83
CA LEU A 225 -12.67 -12.81 -4.97
C LEU A 225 -11.21 -13.09 -5.36
N VAL A 226 -10.93 -13.15 -6.66
CA VAL A 226 -9.58 -13.41 -7.17
C VAL A 226 -8.65 -12.27 -6.78
N ALA A 227 -9.08 -11.02 -6.99
CA ALA A 227 -8.31 -9.86 -6.60
C ALA A 227 -8.13 -9.76 -5.09
N LEU A 228 -9.20 -9.96 -4.31
CA LEU A 228 -9.17 -9.94 -2.85
C LEU A 228 -8.12 -10.90 -2.26
N LEU A 229 -7.96 -12.09 -2.86
CA LEU A 229 -7.06 -13.13 -2.36
C LEU A 229 -5.66 -13.04 -2.96
N LEU A 230 -5.53 -12.73 -4.24
CA LEU A 230 -4.26 -12.83 -4.96
C LEU A 230 -3.53 -11.49 -5.12
N SER A 231 -4.26 -10.37 -5.25
CA SER A 231 -3.64 -9.05 -5.41
C SER A 231 -2.76 -8.69 -4.20
N PRO A 232 -3.28 -8.73 -2.95
CA PRO A 232 -2.52 -8.30 -1.78
C PRO A 232 -1.32 -9.21 -1.49
N VAL A 233 -1.40 -10.48 -1.88
CA VAL A 233 -0.24 -11.38 -1.76
C VAL A 233 0.91 -10.86 -2.63
N ALA A 234 0.65 -10.26 -3.79
CA ALA A 234 1.71 -9.70 -4.61
C ALA A 234 2.18 -8.32 -4.11
N THR A 235 1.26 -7.49 -3.63
CA THR A 235 1.50 -6.07 -3.35
C THR A 235 1.82 -5.74 -1.90
N GLU A 236 1.48 -6.62 -0.94
CA GLU A 236 1.73 -6.45 0.51
C GLU A 236 2.85 -7.36 1.06
N LEU A 237 3.36 -8.26 0.21
CA LEU A 237 4.49 -9.12 0.57
C LEU A 237 5.74 -8.31 0.97
N PRO A 238 6.14 -7.25 0.23
CA PRO A 238 7.29 -6.45 0.61
C PRO A 238 7.16 -5.81 2.00
N GLU A 239 5.99 -5.26 2.31
CA GLU A 239 5.64 -4.61 3.58
C GLU A 239 5.71 -5.62 4.73
N THR A 240 5.14 -6.81 4.51
CA THR A 240 5.20 -7.91 5.47
C THR A 240 6.64 -8.40 5.68
N MET A 241 7.46 -8.41 4.63
CA MET A 241 8.87 -8.80 4.70
C MET A 241 9.71 -7.76 5.46
N ASN A 242 9.49 -6.48 5.21
CA ASN A 242 10.17 -5.40 5.93
C ASN A 242 9.83 -5.45 7.43
N ALA A 243 8.56 -5.64 7.78
CA ALA A 243 8.13 -5.84 9.17
C ALA A 243 8.87 -7.03 9.82
N LEU A 244 8.97 -8.16 9.12
CA LEU A 244 9.70 -9.33 9.60
C LEU A 244 11.21 -9.10 9.78
N ILE A 245 11.84 -8.37 8.87
CA ILE A 245 13.25 -7.99 8.96
C ILE A 245 13.48 -7.12 10.20
N TRP A 246 12.65 -6.09 10.43
CA TRP A 246 12.77 -5.22 11.59
C TRP A 246 12.52 -5.94 12.91
N VAL A 247 11.55 -6.86 12.96
CA VAL A 247 11.36 -7.73 14.15
C VAL A 247 12.62 -8.54 14.44
N ARG A 248 13.25 -9.13 13.43
CA ARG A 248 14.51 -9.89 13.61
C ARG A 248 15.67 -9.01 14.07
N GLN A 249 15.64 -7.72 13.77
CA GLN A 249 16.60 -6.72 14.24
C GLN A 249 16.26 -6.13 15.61
N GLY A 250 15.15 -6.55 16.25
CA GLY A 250 14.70 -5.99 17.52
C GLY A 250 14.08 -4.58 17.42
N LYS A 251 13.66 -4.18 16.21
CA LYS A 251 13.04 -2.88 15.88
C LYS A 251 11.51 -3.01 15.75
N GLU A 252 10.82 -3.61 16.73
CA GLU A 252 9.37 -3.86 16.65
C GLU A 252 8.52 -2.59 16.49
N ARG A 253 8.97 -1.45 17.04
CA ARG A 253 8.24 -0.19 16.91
C ARG A 253 8.11 0.20 15.43
N LEU A 254 9.18 0.03 14.65
CA LEU A 254 9.17 0.32 13.20
C LEU A 254 8.30 -0.69 12.45
N ALA A 255 8.39 -1.98 12.79
CA ALA A 255 7.56 -3.01 12.18
C ALA A 255 6.05 -2.74 12.34
N LEU A 256 5.62 -2.41 13.56
CA LEU A 256 4.20 -2.16 13.85
C LEU A 256 3.73 -0.81 13.28
N ALA A 257 4.58 0.22 13.32
CA ALA A 257 4.28 1.51 12.71
C ALA A 257 4.12 1.37 11.18
N ASN A 258 4.95 0.57 10.52
CA ASN A 258 4.84 0.31 9.08
C ASN A 258 3.51 -0.35 8.71
N ILE A 259 3.12 -1.42 9.42
CA ILE A 259 1.83 -2.09 9.16
C ILE A 259 0.66 -1.13 9.44
N SER A 260 0.71 -0.41 10.57
CA SER A 260 -0.34 0.55 10.95
C SER A 260 -0.49 1.68 9.94
N GLY A 261 0.62 2.23 9.45
CA GLY A 261 0.63 3.30 8.46
C GLY A 261 0.12 2.83 7.09
N ALA A 262 0.57 1.66 6.63
CA ALA A 262 0.13 1.08 5.36
C ALA A 262 -1.39 0.86 5.32
N MET A 263 -1.99 0.37 6.43
CA MET A 263 -3.44 0.19 6.52
C MET A 263 -4.23 1.49 6.35
N MET A 264 -3.76 2.61 6.92
CA MET A 264 -4.43 3.91 6.74
C MET A 264 -4.41 4.34 5.27
N ILE A 265 -3.28 4.15 4.58
CA ILE A 265 -3.17 4.51 3.16
C ILE A 265 -4.10 3.63 2.32
N GLN A 266 -4.14 2.33 2.60
CA GLN A 266 -4.99 1.39 1.87
C GLN A 266 -6.48 1.57 2.15
N ALA A 267 -6.84 2.02 3.36
CA ALA A 267 -8.20 2.41 3.66
C ALA A 267 -8.63 3.68 2.92
N THR A 268 -7.69 4.52 2.48
CA THR A 268 -7.98 5.84 1.90
C THR A 268 -7.74 5.93 0.40
N ILE A 269 -6.49 5.84 -0.08
CA ILE A 269 -6.15 6.13 -1.48
C ILE A 269 -6.78 5.12 -2.44
N PRO A 270 -6.58 3.80 -2.30
CA PRO A 270 -7.24 2.83 -3.19
C PRO A 270 -8.76 2.92 -3.12
N SER A 271 -9.32 3.13 -1.93
CA SER A 271 -10.77 3.31 -1.74
C SER A 271 -11.29 4.54 -2.46
N ALA A 272 -10.59 5.67 -2.39
CA ALA A 272 -10.97 6.90 -3.08
C ALA A 272 -11.03 6.66 -4.59
N LEU A 273 -10.00 6.01 -5.15
CA LEU A 273 -9.95 5.64 -6.56
C LEU A 273 -11.11 4.73 -6.94
N GLY A 274 -11.37 3.68 -6.16
CA GLY A 274 -12.50 2.79 -6.41
C GLY A 274 -13.85 3.51 -6.32
N ILE A 275 -14.05 4.39 -5.35
CA ILE A 275 -15.28 5.17 -5.18
C ILE A 275 -15.48 6.16 -6.35
N PHE A 276 -14.42 6.79 -6.85
CA PHE A 276 -14.52 7.72 -7.97
C PHE A 276 -14.96 7.05 -9.26
N PHE A 277 -14.41 5.86 -9.54
CA PHE A 277 -14.47 5.26 -10.88
C PHE A 277 -15.34 4.01 -10.97
N THR A 278 -15.92 3.56 -9.86
CA THR A 278 -16.82 2.40 -9.80
C THR A 278 -18.08 2.70 -8.99
N PRO A 279 -19.15 1.88 -9.11
CA PRO A 279 -20.32 1.98 -8.25
C PRO A 279 -20.03 1.76 -6.76
N TRP A 280 -18.87 1.16 -6.42
CA TRP A 280 -18.47 0.77 -5.07
C TRP A 280 -19.59 0.04 -4.34
N LEU A 281 -19.99 -1.11 -4.86
CA LEU A 281 -21.05 -1.96 -4.33
C LEU A 281 -20.47 -3.30 -3.93
N PHE A 282 -20.76 -3.73 -2.71
CA PHE A 282 -20.16 -4.94 -2.15
C PHE A 282 -21.07 -6.14 -2.32
N ASP A 283 -20.45 -7.25 -2.73
CA ASP A 283 -21.05 -8.58 -2.72
C ASP A 283 -20.65 -9.35 -1.45
N GLY A 284 -21.09 -10.60 -1.34
CA GLY A 284 -20.81 -11.45 -0.18
C GLY A 284 -19.31 -11.54 0.18
N PRO A 285 -18.41 -11.85 -0.77
CA PRO A 285 -16.97 -11.89 -0.54
C PRO A 285 -16.38 -10.57 -0.01
N LEU A 286 -16.74 -9.42 -0.59
CA LEU A 286 -16.24 -8.12 -0.13
C LEU A 286 -16.76 -7.77 1.28
N LEU A 287 -18.00 -8.15 1.61
CA LEU A 287 -18.53 -7.97 2.96
C LEU A 287 -17.86 -8.88 3.97
N ALA A 288 -17.61 -10.14 3.62
CA ALA A 288 -16.85 -11.05 4.47
C ALA A 288 -15.44 -10.50 4.76
N SER A 289 -14.76 -9.97 3.74
CA SER A 289 -13.48 -9.26 3.91
C SER A 289 -13.60 -8.10 4.89
N GLY A 290 -14.63 -7.25 4.73
CA GLY A 290 -14.87 -6.11 5.61
C GLY A 290 -15.19 -6.47 7.06
N ILE A 291 -15.76 -7.66 7.31
CA ILE A 291 -16.04 -8.15 8.68
C ILE A 291 -14.81 -8.79 9.33
N VAL A 292 -13.98 -9.47 8.53
CA VAL A 292 -12.76 -10.15 9.00
C VAL A 292 -11.63 -9.15 9.31
N THR A 293 -11.57 -8.06 8.54
CA THR A 293 -10.61 -6.96 8.72
C THR A 293 -10.96 -6.14 9.96
#